data_AF-A0A962BMN4-F1
#
_entry.id   AF-A0A962BMN4-F1
#
_cell.length_a   1.000
_cell.length_b   1.000
_cell.length_c   1.000
_cell.angle_alpha   90.00
_cell.angle_beta   90.00
_cell.angle_gamma   90.00
#
_symmetry.space_group_name_H-M   'P 1'
#
loop_
_entity.id
_entity.type
_entity.pdbx_description
1 polymer ?
#
loop_
_entity_poly.entity_id
_entity_poly.type
_entity_poly.pdbx_seq_one_letter_code
_entity_poly.pdbx_strand_id
1 'polypeptide(L)' 'QAFRLGDRVWGVQFHPEFSSTITAGYVRARADRIREEGHDPAAILADIGAAPLARQVLRRFVRFADTMRQD' A
#
# COMPACT_ATOMS: atom_id res chain seq x y z
N GLN A 1 5.97 -6.62 -4.77
CA GLN A 1 7.43 -6.89 -4.78
C GLN A 1 8.05 -6.25 -3.54
N ALA A 2 9.04 -6.90 -2.94
CA ALA A 2 9.76 -6.44 -1.75
C ALA A 2 11.23 -6.87 -1.82
N PHE A 3 12.14 -6.07 -1.27
CA PHE A 3 13.56 -6.40 -1.19
C PHE A 3 14.19 -5.82 0.08
N ARG A 4 15.41 -6.29 0.38
CA ARG A 4 16.26 -5.78 1.46
C ARG A 4 17.65 -5.49 0.89
N LEU A 5 18.28 -4.40 1.32
CA LEU A 5 19.66 -4.04 1.02
C LEU A 5 20.46 -3.95 2.34
N GLY A 6 21.46 -4.83 2.50
CA GLY A 6 22.17 -4.96 3.77
C GLY A 6 21.23 -5.29 4.93
N ASP A 7 21.68 -5.17 6.17
CA ASP A 7 20.92 -5.68 7.33
C ASP A 7 19.80 -4.76 7.81
N ARG A 8 19.74 -3.51 7.33
CA ARG A 8 18.88 -2.47 7.91
C ARG A 8 18.01 -1.68 6.92
N VAL A 9 17.99 -2.01 5.63
CA VAL A 9 17.20 -1.27 4.62
C VAL A 9 16.23 -2.18 3.89
N TRP A 10 14.94 -1.85 3.91
CA TRP A 10 13.88 -2.57 3.19
C TRP A 10 13.16 -1.65 2.21
N GLY A 11 12.78 -2.21 1.06
CA GLY A 11 11.95 -1.54 0.06
C GLY A 11 10.74 -2.40 -0.29
N VAL A 12 9.58 -1.77 -0.42
CA VAL A 12 8.36 -2.37 -0.95
C VAL A 12 7.81 -1.48 -2.06
N GLN A 13 7.36 -2.09 -3.16
CA GLN A 13 6.78 -1.32 -4.27
C GLN A 13 5.28 -1.06 -4.08
N PHE A 14 4.61 -1.92 -3.30
CA PHE A 14 3.20 -1.73 -2.94
C PHE A 14 3.09 -0.79 -1.73
N HIS A 15 1.88 -0.30 -1.49
CA HIS A 15 1.58 0.68 -0.44
C HIS A 15 0.85 0.04 0.75
N PRO A 16 1.56 -0.66 1.67
CA PRO A 16 0.91 -1.28 2.83
C PRO A 16 0.32 -0.24 3.80
N GLU A 17 0.66 1.04 3.63
CA GLU A 17 0.17 2.19 4.39
C GLU A 17 -1.18 2.73 3.90
N PHE A 18 -1.64 2.34 2.72
CA PHE A 18 -2.89 2.86 2.16
C PHE A 18 -4.12 2.28 2.88
N SER A 19 -5.10 3.14 3.11
CA SER A 19 -6.45 2.76 3.52
C SER A 19 -7.40 2.75 2.33
N SER A 20 -8.59 2.16 2.51
CA SER A 20 -9.67 2.24 1.53
C SER A 20 -10.04 3.70 1.23
N THR A 21 -10.09 4.56 2.24
CA THR A 21 -10.36 6.00 2.09
C THR A 21 -9.30 6.70 1.25
N ILE A 22 -8.01 6.45 1.53
CA ILE A 22 -6.90 7.03 0.75
C ILE A 22 -6.98 6.56 -0.71
N THR A 23 -7.13 5.25 -0.90
CA THR A 23 -7.20 4.63 -2.24
C THR A 23 -8.37 5.20 -3.05
N ALA A 24 -9.54 5.31 -2.43
CA ALA A 24 -10.72 5.90 -3.07
C ALA A 24 -10.51 7.39 -3.42
N GLY A 25 -9.80 8.13 -2.56
CA GLY A 25 -9.38 9.50 -2.85
C GLY A 25 -8.52 9.60 -4.12
N TYR A 26 -7.53 8.71 -4.27
CA TYR A 26 -6.69 8.64 -5.47
C TYR A 26 -7.47 8.31 -6.73
N VAL A 27 -8.37 7.30 -6.67
CA VAL A 27 -9.17 6.90 -7.84
C VAL A 27 -10.09 8.05 -8.27
N ARG A 28 -10.71 8.76 -7.32
CA ARG A 28 -11.53 9.95 -7.65
C ARG A 28 -10.69 11.07 -8.26
N ALA A 29 -9.54 11.38 -7.67
CA ALA A 29 -8.66 12.45 -8.15
C ALA A 29 -8.07 12.16 -9.54
N ARG A 30 -7.92 10.88 -9.90
CA ARG A 30 -7.39 10.44 -11.20
C ARG A 30 -8.44 9.89 -12.16
N ALA A 31 -9.73 10.09 -11.89
CA ALA A 31 -10.80 9.42 -12.64
C ALA A 31 -10.69 9.65 -14.16
N ASP A 32 -10.40 10.87 -14.60
CA ASP A 32 -10.27 11.18 -16.03
C ASP A 32 -9.08 10.44 -16.67
N ARG A 33 -7.92 10.47 -15.99
CA ARG A 33 -6.73 9.75 -16.46
C ARG A 33 -6.93 8.24 -16.48
N ILE A 34 -7.65 7.68 -15.51
CA ILE A 34 -7.99 6.26 -15.47
C ILE A 34 -8.87 5.89 -16.68
N ARG A 35 -9.79 6.77 -17.10
CA ARG A 35 -10.57 6.57 -18.33
C ARG A 35 -9.71 6.66 -19.58
N GLU A 36 -8.79 7.62 -19.64
CA GLU A 36 -7.82 7.76 -20.75
C GLU A 36 -6.92 6.51 -20.88
N GLU A 37 -6.56 5.89 -19.75
CA GLU A 37 -5.81 4.63 -19.68
C GLU A 37 -6.68 3.39 -20.03
N GLY A 38 -7.97 3.57 -20.32
CA GLY A 38 -8.89 2.51 -20.77
C GLY A 38 -9.59 1.73 -19.65
N HIS A 39 -9.63 2.28 -18.43
CA HIS A 39 -10.24 1.65 -17.26
C HIS A 39 -11.50 2.38 -16.77
N ASP A 40 -12.35 1.71 -15.99
CA ASP A 40 -13.54 2.30 -15.37
C ASP A 40 -13.27 2.67 -13.90
N PRO A 41 -13.20 3.97 -13.55
CA PRO A 41 -13.03 4.42 -12.18
C PRO A 41 -14.16 3.96 -11.25
N ALA A 42 -15.39 3.82 -11.74
CA ALA A 42 -16.53 3.42 -10.92
C ALA A 42 -16.43 1.95 -10.50
N ALA A 43 -16.07 1.06 -11.45
CA ALA A 43 -15.77 -0.34 -11.15
C ALA A 43 -14.60 -0.48 -10.15
N ILE A 44 -13.52 0.29 -10.33
CA ILE A 44 -12.39 0.27 -9.39
C ILE A 44 -12.83 0.72 -7.99
N LEU A 45 -13.61 1.81 -7.88
CA LEU A 45 -14.12 2.28 -6.60
C LEU A 45 -14.98 1.23 -5.89
N ALA A 46 -15.77 0.47 -6.63
CA ALA A 46 -16.62 -0.58 -6.09
C ALA A 46 -15.82 -1.78 -5.57
N ASP A 47 -14.64 -2.05 -6.14
CA ASP A 47 -13.76 -3.15 -5.73
C ASP A 47 -12.86 -2.80 -4.52
N ILE A 48 -12.77 -1.50 -4.14
CA ILE A 48 -11.97 -1.10 -2.98
C ILE A 48 -12.55 -1.68 -1.69
N GLY A 49 -11.76 -2.54 -1.05
CA GLY A 49 -12.09 -3.20 0.20
C GLY A 49 -11.03 -3.04 1.30
N ALA A 50 -11.30 -3.67 2.44
CA ALA A 50 -10.33 -3.74 3.53
C ALA A 50 -9.13 -4.62 3.13
N ALA A 51 -7.92 -4.16 3.44
CA ALA A 51 -6.67 -4.88 3.20
C ALA A 51 -5.98 -5.26 4.54
N PRO A 52 -6.49 -6.27 5.28
CA PRO A 52 -5.94 -6.63 6.59
C PRO A 52 -4.48 -7.09 6.52
N LEU A 53 -4.06 -7.72 5.41
CA LEU A 53 -2.69 -8.18 5.22
C LEU A 53 -1.70 -7.03 5.05
N ALA A 54 -2.08 -5.94 4.36
CA ALA A 54 -1.26 -4.73 4.23
C ALA A 54 -0.91 -4.13 5.61
N ARG A 55 -1.92 -4.01 6.48
CA ARG A 55 -1.73 -3.55 7.86
C ARG A 55 -0.85 -4.50 8.67
N GLN A 56 -0.94 -5.80 8.42
CA GLN A 56 -0.10 -6.78 9.11
C GLN A 56 1.38 -6.66 8.72
N VAL A 57 1.69 -6.30 7.47
CA VAL A 57 3.07 -6.04 7.02
C VAL A 57 3.69 -4.91 7.85
N LEU A 58 3.01 -3.77 7.99
CA LEU A 58 3.52 -2.65 8.79
C LEU A 58 3.70 -3.01 10.27
N ARG A 59 2.75 -3.74 10.87
CA ARG A 59 2.85 -4.18 12.27
C ARG A 59 4.05 -5.10 12.50
N ARG A 60 4.31 -6.02 11.57
CA ARG A 60 5.48 -6.92 11.62
C ARG A 60 6.78 -6.14 11.43
N PHE A 61 6.78 -5.18 10.50
CA PHE A 61 7.93 -4.32 10.26
C PHE A 61 8.31 -3.52 11.50
N VAL A 62 7.36 -2.84 12.15
CA VAL A 62 7.61 -2.08 13.39
C VAL A 62 8.19 -2.98 14.47
N ARG A 63 7.56 -4.15 14.72
CA ARG A 63 8.05 -5.10 15.72
C ARG A 63 9.49 -5.55 15.43
N PHE A 64 9.79 -5.84 14.18
CA PHE A 64 11.14 -6.27 13.77
C PHE A 64 12.16 -5.13 13.86
N ALA A 65 11.78 -3.90 13.50
CA ALA A 65 12.63 -2.73 13.66
C ALA A 65 12.94 -2.45 15.13
N ASP A 66 11.96 -2.65 16.02
CA ASP A 66 12.14 -2.50 17.46
C ASP A 66 13.14 -3.52 18.03
N THR A 67 13.10 -4.79 17.58
CA THR A 67 14.07 -5.80 18.04
C THR A 67 15.49 -5.46 17.61
N MET A 68 15.69 -4.99 16.36
CA MET A 68 17.02 -4.60 15.87
C MET A 68 17.58 -3.31 16.49
N ARG A 69 16.76 -2.54 17.21
CA ARG A 69 17.22 -1.35 17.96
C ARG A 69 17.86 -1.74 19.29
N GLN A 70 17.59 -2.96 19.78
CA GLN A 70 18.12 -3.46 21.04
C GLN A 70 19.44 -4.22 20.86
N ASP A 71 19.87 -4.43 19.60
CA ASP A 71 21.14 -5.03 19.16
C ASP A 71 22.15 -3.96 18.70
#